data_AF-A0A7J3XWI7-F1
#
_entry.id   AF-A0A7J3XWI7-F1
#
_cell.length_a   1.000
_cell.length_b   1.000
_cell.length_c   1.000
_cell.angle_alpha   90.00
_cell.angle_beta   90.00
_cell.angle_gamma   90.00
#
_symmetry.space_group_name_H-M   'P 1'
#
loop_
_entity.id
_entity.type
_entity.pdbx_description
1 polymer ?
#
loop_
_entity_poly.entity_id
_entity_poly.type
_entity_poly.pdbx_seq_one_letter_code
_entity_poly.pdbx_strand_id
1 'polypeptide(L)'
;MAEAALKAEVVNAKPLRAEGIALTGMGGSGVVGDFIASLLEGRSEVPVEVLRGLEPPSWVGPGWLIVAVSYSGSTLETLSLALKAARRGAWMAAV
;
A
#
# COMPACT_ATOMS: atom_id res chain seq x y z
N MET A 1 -2.01 11.57 -17.32
CA MET A 1 -1.73 10.19 -16.87
C MET A 1 -2.55 9.79 -15.65
N ALA A 2 -2.53 10.54 -14.53
CA ALA A 2 -3.33 10.20 -13.33
C ALA A 2 -4.85 10.14 -13.57
N GLU A 3 -5.42 11.12 -14.30
CA GLU A 3 -6.86 11.13 -14.62
C GLU A 3 -7.27 9.95 -15.52
N ALA A 4 -6.37 9.47 -16.37
CA ALA A 4 -6.61 8.30 -17.20
C ALA A 4 -6.62 7.01 -16.36
N ALA A 5 -5.78 6.91 -15.33
CA ALA A 5 -5.78 5.79 -14.40
C ALA A 5 -7.09 5.70 -13.60
N LEU A 6 -7.68 6.84 -13.22
CA LEU A 6 -8.98 6.89 -12.54
C LEU A 6 -10.15 6.45 -13.44
N LYS A 7 -10.02 6.60 -14.75
CA LYS A 7 -11.04 6.21 -15.74
C LYS A 7 -10.78 4.82 -16.32
N ALA A 8 -9.69 4.17 -15.94
CA ALA A 8 -9.35 2.85 -16.44
C ALA A 8 -10.30 1.80 -15.86
N GLU A 9 -10.74 0.86 -16.69
CA GLU A 9 -11.52 -0.28 -16.23
C GLU A 9 -10.65 -1.22 -15.40
N VAL A 10 -11.15 -1.63 -14.22
CA VAL A 10 -10.45 -2.60 -13.38
C VAL A 10 -10.68 -3.99 -13.95
N VAL A 11 -9.68 -4.52 -14.65
CA VAL A 11 -9.69 -5.88 -15.19
C VAL A 11 -9.25 -6.91 -14.14
N ASN A 12 -9.85 -8.09 -14.15
CA ASN A 12 -9.53 -9.21 -13.24
C ASN A 12 -9.56 -8.84 -11.74
N ALA A 13 -10.47 -7.94 -11.35
CA ALA A 13 -10.66 -7.58 -9.96
C ALA A 13 -10.95 -8.83 -9.12
N LYS A 14 -10.06 -9.12 -8.17
CA LYS A 14 -10.34 -10.12 -7.14
C LYS A 14 -11.01 -9.38 -5.98
N PRO A 15 -12.23 -9.80 -5.57
CA PRO A 15 -12.88 -9.18 -4.42
C PRO A 15 -11.99 -9.36 -3.20
N LEU A 16 -11.66 -8.23 -2.58
CA LEU A 16 -10.72 -8.12 -1.50
C LEU A 16 -11.36 -7.21 -0.45
N ARG A 17 -11.61 -7.74 0.74
CA ARG A 17 -12.21 -6.98 1.84
C ARG A 17 -11.15 -6.70 2.89
N ALA A 18 -10.43 -5.59 2.71
CA ALA A 18 -9.40 -5.19 3.65
C ALA A 18 -10.04 -4.52 4.86
N GLU A 19 -9.46 -4.74 6.03
CA GLU A 19 -9.77 -4.05 7.29
C GLU A 19 -8.85 -2.83 7.48
N GLY A 20 -7.78 -2.74 6.69
CA GLY A 20 -6.86 -1.60 6.65
C GLY A 20 -5.95 -1.65 5.43
N ILE A 21 -5.46 -0.48 5.00
CA ILE A 21 -4.55 -0.33 3.87
C ILE A 21 -3.26 0.32 4.39
N ALA A 22 -2.11 -0.24 4.01
CA ALA A 22 -0.83 0.38 4.28
C ALA A 22 -0.05 0.58 2.98
N LEU A 23 0.37 1.82 2.74
CA LEU A 23 1.20 2.23 1.62
C LEU A 23 2.66 2.21 2.07
N THR A 24 3.56 1.63 1.29
CA THR A 24 4.99 1.65 1.61
C THR A 24 5.84 1.99 0.41
N GLY A 25 6.79 2.91 0.60
CA GLY A 25 7.57 3.52 -0.47
C GLY A 25 8.57 4.50 0.14
N MET A 26 9.72 4.66 -0.50
CA MET A 26 10.74 5.63 -0.07
C MET A 26 10.83 6.80 -1.04
N GLY A 27 11.25 7.97 -0.53
CA GLY A 27 11.40 9.18 -1.35
C GLY A 27 10.09 9.57 -2.03
N GLY A 28 10.13 9.80 -3.33
CA GLY A 28 8.94 10.17 -4.13
C GLY A 28 7.79 9.15 -4.01
N SER A 29 8.09 7.85 -3.94
CA SER A 29 7.07 6.82 -3.73
C SER A 29 6.40 6.93 -2.35
N GLY A 30 7.16 7.34 -1.33
CA GLY A 30 6.61 7.60 0.00
C GLY A 30 5.71 8.83 0.03
N VAL A 31 6.08 9.89 -0.71
CA VAL A 31 5.27 11.11 -0.86
C VAL A 31 3.94 10.82 -1.57
N VAL A 32 3.94 9.92 -2.57
CA VAL A 32 2.68 9.43 -3.17
C VAL A 32 1.79 8.78 -2.13
N GLY A 33 2.37 8.00 -1.21
CA GLY A 33 1.65 7.42 -0.08
C GLY A 33 0.98 8.48 0.80
N ASP A 34 1.74 9.52 1.19
CA ASP A 34 1.21 10.63 2.00
C ASP A 34 0.05 11.34 1.30
N PHE A 35 0.21 11.63 0.01
CA PHE A 35 -0.83 12.28 -0.79
C PHE A 35 -2.12 11.44 -0.83
N ILE A 36 -2.01 10.12 -1.02
CA ILE A 36 -3.16 9.22 -1.01
C ILE A 36 -3.81 9.19 0.37
N ALA A 37 -3.02 9.08 1.45
CA ALA A 37 -3.54 9.08 2.81
C ALA A 37 -4.31 10.37 3.12
N SER A 38 -3.77 11.54 2.78
CA SER A 38 -4.46 12.83 2.93
C SER A 38 -5.72 12.94 2.06
N LEU A 39 -5.70 12.40 0.85
CA LEU A 39 -6.89 12.41 -0.02
C LEU A 39 -8.03 11.54 0.55
N LEU A 40 -7.68 10.46 1.24
CA LEU A 40 -8.62 9.49 1.80
C LEU A 40 -9.02 9.80 3.26
N GLU A 41 -8.40 10.80 3.87
CA GLU A 41 -8.72 11.24 5.22
C GLU A 41 -10.21 11.62 5.34
N GLY A 42 -10.91 10.97 6.28
CA GLY A 42 -12.35 11.15 6.48
C GLY A 42 -13.25 10.61 5.36
N ARG A 43 -12.69 9.93 4.35
CA ARG A 43 -13.43 9.37 3.20
C ARG A 43 -13.33 7.86 3.09
N SER A 44 -12.23 7.28 3.58
CA SER A 44 -12.05 5.82 3.59
C SER A 44 -12.86 5.17 4.72
N GLU A 45 -13.49 4.04 4.43
CA GLU A 45 -14.19 3.21 5.43
C GLU A 45 -13.22 2.44 6.33
N VAL A 46 -11.94 2.36 5.93
CA VAL A 46 -10.87 1.64 6.63
C VAL A 46 -9.64 2.54 6.81
N PRO A 47 -8.80 2.31 7.83
CA PRO A 47 -7.57 3.07 8.02
C PRO A 47 -6.63 2.96 6.81
N VAL A 48 -5.99 4.09 6.48
CA VAL A 48 -4.98 4.19 5.42
C VAL A 48 -3.71 4.77 6.03
N GLU A 49 -2.67 3.93 6.13
CA GLU A 49 -1.42 4.27 6.82
C GLU A 49 -0.25 4.31 5.85
N VAL A 50 0.70 5.22 6.06
CA VAL A 50 1.95 5.25 5.28
C VAL A 50 3.09 4.69 6.13
N LEU A 51 3.64 3.55 5.71
CA LEU A 51 4.67 2.84 6.43
C LEU A 51 6.04 3.01 5.76
N ARG A 52 7.01 3.47 6.56
CA ARG A 52 8.40 3.65 6.15
C ARG A 52 9.31 2.88 7.08
N GLY A 53 10.26 2.15 6.52
CA GLY A 53 11.23 1.37 7.28
C GLY A 53 11.26 -0.10 6.85
N LEU A 54 11.95 -0.91 7.65
CA LEU A 54 12.25 -2.31 7.31
C LEU A 54 11.26 -3.32 7.90
N GLU A 55 10.46 -2.91 8.88
CA GLU A 55 9.58 -3.77 9.65
C GLU A 55 8.15 -3.22 9.61
N PRO A 56 7.15 -4.08 9.35
CA PRO A 56 5.77 -3.69 9.53
C PRO A 56 5.42 -3.66 11.04
N PRO A 57 4.61 -2.68 11.49
CA PRO A 57 4.06 -2.65 12.84
C PRO A 57 3.39 -3.98 13.23
N SER A 58 3.29 -4.25 14.54
CA SER A 58 2.75 -5.53 15.05
C SER A 58 1.31 -5.79 14.64
N TRP A 59 0.52 -4.75 14.41
CA TRP A 59 -0.87 -4.83 13.99
C TRP A 59 -1.05 -5.14 12.49
N VAL A 60 0.02 -5.10 11.69
CA VAL A 60 -0.03 -5.49 10.27
C VAL A 60 0.03 -7.00 10.14
N GLY A 61 -0.99 -7.59 9.51
CA GLY A 61 -1.13 -9.03 9.32
C GLY A 61 -2.36 -9.37 8.47
N PRO A 62 -3.09 -10.45 8.78
CA PRO A 62 -4.32 -10.81 8.07
C PRO A 62 -5.33 -9.66 8.07
N GLY A 63 -6.05 -9.48 6.97
CA GLY A 63 -7.01 -8.39 6.80
C GLY A 63 -6.40 -7.06 6.31
N TRP A 64 -5.07 -6.89 6.37
CA TRP A 64 -4.41 -5.70 5.83
C TRP A 64 -4.00 -5.89 4.36
N LEU A 65 -4.17 -4.83 3.56
CA LEU A 65 -3.59 -4.71 2.22
C LEU A 65 -2.34 -3.85 2.27
N ILE A 66 -1.20 -4.39 1.84
CA ILE A 66 0.03 -3.64 1.63
C ILE A 66 0.17 -3.28 0.17
N VAL A 67 0.29 -1.98 -0.11
CA VAL A 67 0.58 -1.44 -1.44
C VAL A 67 2.03 -0.96 -1.45
N ALA A 68 2.91 -1.74 -2.06
CA ALA A 68 4.32 -1.41 -2.23
C ALA A 68 4.50 -0.54 -3.48
N VAL A 69 5.04 0.66 -3.32
CA VAL A 69 5.29 1.61 -4.41
C VAL A 69 6.79 1.79 -4.58
N SER A 70 7.36 1.34 -5.70
CA SER A 70 8.80 1.49 -5.96
C SER A 70 9.10 1.54 -7.46
N TYR A 71 9.64 2.67 -7.91
CA TYR A 71 10.08 2.84 -9.29
C TYR A 71 11.20 1.84 -9.68
N SER A 72 12.17 1.59 -8.79
CA SER A 72 13.28 0.67 -9.08
C SER A 72 12.91 -0.80 -8.89
N GLY A 73 11.81 -1.09 -8.21
CA GLY A 73 11.42 -2.44 -7.79
C GLY A 73 12.36 -3.09 -6.77
N SER A 74 13.38 -2.37 -6.30
CA SER A 74 14.50 -2.91 -5.51
C SER A 74 14.78 -2.16 -4.21
N THR A 75 13.98 -1.15 -3.88
CA THR A 75 14.15 -0.36 -2.66
C THR A 75 14.05 -1.26 -1.42
N LEU A 76 15.14 -1.32 -0.64
CA LEU A 76 15.31 -2.29 0.45
C LEU A 76 14.20 -2.18 1.50
N GLU A 77 13.85 -0.97 1.92
CA GLU A 77 12.83 -0.69 2.92
C GLU A 77 11.45 -1.16 2.45
N THR A 78 11.04 -0.72 1.25
CA THR A 78 9.78 -1.09 0.62
C THR A 78 9.64 -2.60 0.48
N LEU A 79 10.67 -3.27 -0.07
CA LEU A 79 10.68 -4.72 -0.22
C LEU A 79 10.66 -5.44 1.13
N SER A 80 11.51 -5.03 2.06
CA SER A 80 11.61 -5.68 3.38
C SER A 80 10.30 -5.62 4.13
N LEU A 81 9.66 -4.45 4.16
CA LEU A 81 8.39 -4.26 4.85
C LEU A 81 7.28 -5.06 4.19
N ALA A 82 7.13 -4.95 2.86
CA ALA A 82 6.07 -5.63 2.13
C ALA A 82 6.18 -7.16 2.22
N LEU A 83 7.38 -7.71 2.05
CA LEU A 83 7.61 -9.15 2.14
C LEU A 83 7.37 -9.68 3.57
N LYS A 84 7.78 -8.93 4.60
CA LYS A 84 7.53 -9.34 5.99
C LYS A 84 6.05 -9.27 6.34
N ALA A 85 5.33 -8.26 5.87
CA ALA A 85 3.88 -8.17 6.06
C ALA A 85 3.14 -9.31 5.35
N ALA A 86 3.53 -9.64 4.13
CA ALA A 86 2.96 -10.79 3.42
C ALA A 86 3.25 -12.13 4.10
N ARG A 87 4.44 -12.31 4.68
CA ARG A 87 4.73 -13.48 5.53
C ARG A 87 3.85 -13.57 6.78
N ARG A 88 3.31 -12.45 7.25
CA ARG A 88 2.31 -12.39 8.34
C ARG A 88 0.87 -12.60 7.84
N GLY A 89 0.66 -12.86 6.54
CA GLY A 89 -0.65 -13.11 5.96
C GLY A 89 -1.39 -11.87 5.44
N ALA A 90 -0.72 -10.72 5.36
CA ALA A 90 -1.28 -9.55 4.69
C ALA A 90 -1.39 -9.77 3.17
N TRP A 91 -2.37 -9.14 2.54
CA TRP A 91 -2.45 -9.07 1.10
C TRP A 91 -1.43 -8.09 0.53
N MET A 92 -1.00 -8.31 -0.71
CA MET A 92 0.03 -7.50 -1.35
C MET A 92 -0.42 -7.05 -2.74
N ALA A 93 -0.23 -5.76 -3.00
CA ALA A 93 -0.21 -5.17 -4.32
C ALA A 93 1.13 -4.42 -4.50
N ALA A 94 1.61 -4.33 -5.74
CA ALA A 94 2.83 -3.61 -6.08
C ALA A 94 2.58 -2.66 -7.25
N VAL A 95 3.20 -1.48 -7.18
CA VAL A 95 3.10 -0.38 -8.16
C VAL A 95 4.48 0.15 -8.50
#